data_AF-A0A1Q7UI57-F1
#
_entry.id   AF-A0A1Q7UI57-F1
#
_cell.length_a   1.000
_cell.length_b   1.000
_cell.length_c   1.000
_cell.angle_alpha   90.00
_cell.angle_beta   90.00
_cell.angle_gamma   90.00
#
_symmetry.space_group_name_H-M   'P 1'
#
loop_
_entity.id
_entity.type
_entity.pdbx_description
1 polymer ?
#
loop_
_entity_poly.entity_id
_entity_poly.type
_entity_poly.pdbx_seq_one_letter_code
_entity_poly.pdbx_strand_id
1 'polypeptide(L)'
;MISGRQLAVVAARVAVAASVVFGALYFVKALSDLDGRARANSELSFGDREIAGGNAILVSQDDAYDARSLIPPGATYRVRAGSLLRNAKPLTSTYVESWYRYFLMPRRPASNARWIICYGCDASGLGPSFENLWHDDNGVSIGRLR
;
A
#
# COMPACT_ATOMS: atom_id res chain seq x y z
N MET A 1 -36.95 -55.64 -7.96
CA MET A 1 -36.20 -54.89 -9.00
C MET A 1 -36.57 -53.42 -8.88
N ILE A 2 -35.60 -52.55 -8.60
CA ILE A 2 -35.81 -51.10 -8.58
C ILE A 2 -35.89 -50.62 -10.03
N SER A 3 -36.97 -49.91 -10.39
CA SER A 3 -37.14 -49.37 -11.75
C SER A 3 -36.13 -48.23 -12.01
N GLY A 4 -35.65 -48.08 -13.25
CA GLY A 4 -34.75 -46.99 -13.65
C GLY A 4 -35.27 -45.59 -13.28
N ARG A 5 -36.60 -45.40 -13.21
CA ARG A 5 -37.23 -44.14 -12.77
C ARG A 5 -37.00 -43.87 -11.27
N GLN A 6 -37.00 -44.91 -10.44
CA GLN A 6 -36.72 -44.77 -9.01
C GLN A 6 -35.25 -44.43 -8.75
N LEU A 7 -34.33 -45.01 -9.52
CA LEU A 7 -32.90 -44.67 -9.45
C LEU A 7 -32.64 -43.20 -9.81
N ALA A 8 -33.27 -42.69 -10.88
CA ALA A 8 -33.14 -41.29 -11.29
C ALA A 8 -33.65 -40.30 -10.22
N VAL A 9 -34.79 -40.60 -9.59
CA VAL A 9 -35.36 -39.75 -8.51
C VAL A 9 -34.44 -39.75 -7.28
N VAL A 10 -33.88 -40.91 -6.90
CA VAL A 10 -32.93 -40.99 -5.78
C VAL A 10 -31.67 -40.20 -6.11
N ALA A 11 -31.10 -40.37 -7.30
CA ALA A 11 -29.91 -39.63 -7.73
C ALA A 11 -30.14 -38.10 -7.71
N ALA A 12 -31.28 -37.63 -8.22
CA ALA A 12 -31.63 -36.22 -8.20
C ALA A 12 -31.75 -35.66 -6.76
N ARG A 13 -32.37 -36.42 -5.85
CA ARG A 13 -32.48 -36.04 -4.43
C ARG A 13 -31.12 -35.98 -3.75
N VAL A 14 -30.25 -36.95 -4.03
CA VAL A 14 -28.87 -36.96 -3.51
C VAL A 14 -28.09 -35.77 -4.03
N ALA A 15 -28.20 -35.44 -5.32
CA ALA A 15 -27.53 -34.29 -5.90
C ALA A 15 -28.00 -32.97 -5.26
N VAL A 16 -29.32 -32.76 -5.11
CA VAL A 16 -29.86 -31.56 -4.45
C VAL A 16 -29.41 -31.49 -3.00
N ALA A 17 -29.49 -32.59 -2.24
CA ALA A 17 -29.04 -32.63 -0.86
C ALA A 17 -27.55 -32.31 -0.73
N ALA A 18 -26.71 -32.87 -1.61
CA ALA A 18 -25.29 -32.56 -1.65
C ALA A 18 -25.06 -31.07 -1.95
N SER A 19 -25.72 -30.50 -2.95
CA SER A 19 -25.58 -29.08 -3.29
C SER A 19 -25.98 -28.16 -2.12
N VAL A 20 -27.05 -28.47 -1.40
CA VAL A 20 -27.46 -27.70 -0.21
C VAL A 20 -26.42 -27.78 0.91
N VAL A 21 -25.90 -28.99 1.19
CA VAL A 21 -24.85 -29.18 2.20
C VAL A 21 -23.58 -28.42 1.83
N PHE A 22 -23.11 -28.55 0.58
CA PHE A 22 -21.95 -27.79 0.09
C PHE A 22 -22.21 -26.28 0.17
N GLY A 23 -23.38 -25.82 -0.27
CA GLY A 23 -23.77 -24.41 -0.18
C GLY A 23 -23.71 -23.89 1.26
N ALA A 24 -24.28 -24.61 2.22
CA ALA A 24 -24.26 -24.23 3.62
C ALA A 24 -22.84 -24.16 4.20
N LEU A 25 -21.99 -25.15 3.92
CA LEU A 25 -20.61 -25.18 4.39
C LEU A 25 -19.78 -24.03 3.83
N TYR A 26 -19.88 -23.77 2.53
CA TYR A 26 -19.15 -22.68 1.88
C TYR A 26 -19.69 -21.31 2.25
N PHE A 27 -21.00 -21.19 2.51
CA PHE A 27 -21.60 -19.95 2.99
C PHE A 27 -21.05 -19.56 4.36
N VAL A 28 -20.98 -20.50 5.31
CA VAL A 28 -20.39 -20.24 6.64
C VAL A 28 -18.91 -19.86 6.50
N LYS A 29 -18.15 -20.59 5.68
CA LYS A 29 -16.74 -20.27 5.42
C LYS A 29 -16.56 -18.87 4.81
N ALA A 30 -17.43 -18.49 3.87
CA ALA A 30 -17.39 -17.18 3.25
C ALA A 30 -17.71 -16.06 4.27
N LEU A 31 -18.70 -16.26 5.15
CA LEU A 31 -18.98 -15.31 6.22
C LEU A 31 -17.81 -15.13 7.18
N SER A 32 -17.13 -16.22 7.55
CA SER A 32 -15.91 -16.14 8.37
C SER A 32 -14.76 -15.41 7.67
N ASP A 33 -14.58 -15.60 6.35
CA ASP A 33 -13.57 -14.86 5.58
C ASP A 33 -13.91 -13.37 5.50
N LEU A 34 -15.18 -13.03 5.29
CA LEU A 34 -15.66 -11.65 5.29
C LEU A 34 -15.45 -10.97 6.65
N ASP A 35 -15.77 -11.65 7.75
CA ASP A 35 -15.56 -11.14 9.11
C ASP A 35 -14.06 -10.94 9.38
N GLY A 36 -13.22 -11.91 9.01
CA GLY A 36 -11.76 -11.79 9.12
C GLY A 36 -11.20 -10.59 8.36
N ARG A 37 -11.66 -10.35 7.12
CA ARG A 37 -11.27 -9.18 6.33
C ARG A 37 -11.82 -7.88 6.91
N ALA A 38 -13.07 -7.88 7.37
CA ALA A 38 -13.67 -6.71 8.00
C ALA A 38 -12.90 -6.33 9.27
N ARG A 39 -12.52 -7.32 10.07
CA ARG A 39 -11.68 -7.13 11.26
C ARG A 39 -10.31 -6.58 10.90
N ALA A 40 -9.61 -7.20 9.94
CA ALA A 40 -8.32 -6.71 9.46
C ALA A 40 -8.40 -5.25 8.98
N ASN A 41 -9.44 -4.90 8.23
CA ASN A 41 -9.68 -3.52 7.79
C ASN A 41 -10.02 -2.57 8.95
N SER A 42 -10.74 -3.06 9.97
CA SER A 42 -11.08 -2.26 11.15
C SER A 42 -9.87 -1.98 12.04
N GLU A 43 -8.89 -2.87 12.02
CA GLU A 43 -7.63 -2.75 12.77
C GLU A 43 -6.61 -1.83 12.07
N LEU A 44 -6.83 -1.47 10.80
CA LEU A 44 -6.00 -0.51 10.08
C LEU A 44 -5.98 0.85 10.78
N SER A 45 -4.78 1.41 10.94
CA SER A 45 -4.58 2.75 11.49
C SER A 45 -5.19 3.83 10.59
N PHE A 46 -5.33 5.06 11.10
CA PHE A 46 -5.74 6.19 10.27
C PHE A 46 -4.80 6.38 9.08
N GLY A 47 -3.49 6.20 9.30
CA GLY A 47 -2.47 6.25 8.26
C GLY A 47 -2.73 5.24 7.15
N ASP A 48 -2.96 3.99 7.55
CA ASP A 48 -3.22 2.89 6.61
C ASP A 48 -4.46 3.12 5.74
N ARG A 49 -5.45 3.84 6.26
CA ARG A 49 -6.67 4.18 5.53
C ARG A 49 -6.48 5.38 4.62
N GLU A 50 -5.70 6.37 5.01
CA GLU A 50 -5.41 7.57 4.19
C GLU A 50 -4.48 7.22 3.01
N ILE A 51 -3.51 6.31 3.21
CA ILE A 51 -2.45 5.98 2.26
C ILE A 51 -2.67 4.60 1.58
N ALA A 52 -3.86 4.00 1.67
CA ALA A 52 -4.10 2.65 1.11
C ALA A 52 -3.61 2.45 -0.35
N GLY A 53 -3.70 3.49 -1.20
CA GLY A 53 -3.17 3.47 -2.57
C GLY A 53 -1.63 3.53 -2.69
N GLY A 54 -0.94 3.99 -1.65
CA GLY A 54 0.51 4.00 -1.50
C GLY A 54 1.10 2.65 -1.10
N ASN A 55 0.32 1.69 -0.60
CA ASN A 55 0.85 0.38 -0.14
C ASN A 55 1.60 -0.43 -1.21
N ALA A 56 1.26 -0.23 -2.48
CA ALA A 56 1.94 -0.88 -3.59
C ALA A 56 3.19 -0.13 -4.07
N ILE A 57 3.42 1.10 -3.57
CA ILE A 57 4.42 2.05 -4.08
C ILE A 57 5.43 2.40 -2.99
N LEU A 58 4.98 2.70 -1.77
CA LEU A 58 5.82 3.07 -0.64
C LEU A 58 6.30 1.84 0.12
N VAL A 59 7.50 1.97 0.70
CA VAL A 59 8.07 0.97 1.60
C VAL A 59 7.50 1.14 3.00
N SER A 60 7.33 2.39 3.45
CA SER A 60 6.64 2.75 4.69
C SER A 60 5.69 3.90 4.43
N GLN A 61 4.57 3.97 5.16
CA GLN A 61 3.69 5.13 5.09
C GLN A 61 4.16 6.28 5.98
N ASP A 62 4.94 5.97 7.02
CA ASP A 62 5.48 6.94 7.96
C ASP A 62 6.40 7.94 7.24
N ASP A 63 7.15 7.46 6.24
CA ASP A 63 8.02 8.30 5.41
C ASP A 63 7.26 9.47 4.74
N ALA A 64 6.02 9.22 4.32
CA ALA A 64 5.17 10.19 3.67
C ALA A 64 4.63 11.21 4.68
N TYR A 65 4.22 10.75 5.86
CA TYR A 65 3.77 11.62 6.93
C TYR A 65 4.89 12.51 7.46
N ASP A 66 6.10 11.98 7.61
CA ASP A 66 7.27 12.74 8.00
C ASP A 66 7.66 13.77 6.93
N ALA A 67 7.56 13.43 5.65
CA ALA A 67 7.75 14.41 4.57
C ALA A 67 6.69 15.53 4.65
N ARG A 68 5.44 15.18 4.93
CA ARG A 68 4.34 16.16 5.08
C ARG A 68 4.48 17.02 6.33
N SER A 69 5.06 16.49 7.41
CA SER A 69 5.28 17.23 8.66
C SER A 69 6.47 18.19 8.55
N LEU A 70 7.55 17.77 7.87
CA LEU A 70 8.79 18.53 7.74
C LEU A 70 8.72 19.62 6.67
N ILE A 71 8.16 19.31 5.50
CA ILE A 71 8.14 20.25 4.37
C ILE A 71 7.02 21.28 4.61
N PRO A 72 7.28 22.61 4.57
CA PRO A 72 6.24 23.60 4.75
C PRO A 72 5.18 23.55 3.62
N PRO A 73 3.89 23.85 3.88
CA PRO A 73 2.82 23.75 2.86
C PRO A 73 3.05 24.59 1.60
N GLY A 74 3.69 25.76 1.72
CA GLY A 74 4.02 26.64 0.60
C GLY A 74 5.37 26.35 -0.07
N ALA A 75 6.14 25.38 0.44
CA ALA A 75 7.44 25.06 -0.11
C ALA A 75 7.34 24.18 -1.37
N THR A 76 8.35 24.29 -2.22
CA THR A 76 8.58 23.34 -3.30
C THR A 76 9.51 22.22 -2.84
N TYR A 77 9.35 21.03 -3.39
CA TYR A 77 10.19 19.87 -3.08
C TYR A 77 10.56 19.09 -4.35
N ARG A 78 11.50 18.15 -4.24
CA ARG A 78 11.77 17.16 -5.28
C ARG A 78 11.96 15.79 -4.67
N VAL A 79 11.46 14.77 -5.37
CA VAL A 79 11.74 13.37 -5.02
C VAL A 79 12.91 12.91 -5.86
N ARG A 80 13.86 12.20 -5.25
CA ARG A 80 14.92 11.50 -5.97
C ARG A 80 14.82 10.03 -5.61
N ALA A 81 14.30 9.23 -6.54
CA ALA A 81 14.30 7.78 -6.40
C ALA A 81 15.67 7.21 -6.79
N GLY A 82 16.12 6.18 -6.10
CA GLY A 82 17.35 5.46 -6.45
C GLY A 82 17.28 3.97 -6.10
N SER A 83 18.38 3.27 -6.36
CA SER A 83 18.48 1.82 -6.19
C SER A 83 18.88 1.36 -4.79
N LEU A 84 19.18 2.30 -3.86
CA LEU A 84 19.61 1.99 -2.50
C LEU A 84 18.45 1.73 -1.52
N LEU A 85 17.22 1.75 -2.03
CA LEU A 85 16.02 1.49 -1.23
C LEU A 85 15.95 0.02 -0.81
N ARG A 86 15.79 -0.24 0.48
CA ARG A 86 15.52 -1.58 1.01
C ARG A 86 14.04 -1.91 0.86
N ASN A 87 13.72 -3.18 0.58
CA ASN A 87 12.34 -3.67 0.46
C ASN A 87 11.49 -2.93 -0.59
N ALA A 88 12.11 -2.44 -1.66
CA ALA A 88 11.44 -1.74 -2.75
C ALA A 88 10.25 -2.54 -3.29
N LYS A 89 9.12 -1.87 -3.51
CA LYS A 89 7.94 -2.47 -4.13
C LYS A 89 8.09 -2.43 -5.66
N PRO A 90 7.41 -3.34 -6.40
CA PRO A 90 7.47 -3.36 -7.86
C PRO A 90 7.11 -2.04 -8.53
N LEU A 91 6.23 -1.24 -7.91
CA LEU A 91 5.74 0.04 -8.46
C LEU A 91 6.52 1.26 -7.95
N THR A 92 7.42 1.09 -6.97
CA THR A 92 8.07 2.22 -6.30
C THR A 92 8.80 3.13 -7.28
N SER A 93 9.74 2.59 -8.07
CA SER A 93 10.59 3.41 -8.94
C SER A 93 9.81 4.18 -10.00
N THR A 94 8.71 3.61 -10.49
CA THR A 94 7.87 4.21 -11.53
C THR A 94 6.93 5.29 -10.97
N TYR A 95 6.38 5.08 -9.76
CA TYR A 95 5.25 5.86 -9.29
C TYR A 95 5.50 6.66 -8.00
N VAL A 96 6.64 6.52 -7.33
CA VAL A 96 6.88 7.21 -6.05
C VAL A 96 6.80 8.74 -6.18
N GLU A 97 7.38 9.33 -7.23
CA GLU A 97 7.35 10.77 -7.41
C GLU A 97 5.92 11.29 -7.65
N SER A 98 5.17 10.63 -8.54
CA SER A 98 3.79 10.99 -8.84
C SER A 98 2.87 10.76 -7.65
N TRP A 99 3.10 9.71 -6.86
CA TRP A 99 2.37 9.46 -5.62
C TRP A 99 2.60 10.60 -4.60
N TYR A 100 3.86 10.94 -4.32
CA TYR A 100 4.19 12.04 -3.41
C TYR A 100 3.61 13.38 -3.88
N ARG A 101 3.52 13.62 -5.20
CA ARG A 101 2.86 14.81 -5.76
C ARG A 101 1.41 14.97 -5.34
N TYR A 102 0.65 13.88 -5.33
CA TYR A 102 -0.74 13.94 -4.88
C TYR A 102 -0.83 14.07 -3.36
N PHE A 103 -0.05 13.26 -2.63
CA PHE A 103 -0.10 13.22 -1.17
C PHE A 103 0.34 14.53 -0.51
N LEU A 104 1.36 15.20 -1.05
CA LEU A 104 1.95 16.39 -0.44
C LEU A 104 1.27 17.71 -0.79
N MET A 105 0.20 17.70 -1.60
CA MET A 105 -0.56 18.91 -1.90
C MET A 105 -0.91 19.68 -0.61
N PRO A 106 -0.74 21.02 -0.58
CA PRO A 106 -0.51 21.92 -1.72
C PRO A 106 0.95 22.13 -2.14
N ARG A 107 1.92 21.42 -1.54
CA ARG A 107 3.35 21.54 -1.90
C ARG A 107 3.56 21.16 -3.35
N ARG A 108 4.37 21.94 -4.08
CA ARG A 108 4.58 21.72 -5.52
C ARG A 108 5.94 21.08 -5.81
N PRO A 109 6.02 20.05 -6.67
CA PRO A 109 7.31 19.54 -7.11
C PRO A 109 8.03 20.58 -7.98
N ALA A 110 9.33 20.74 -7.81
CA ALA A 110 10.19 21.55 -8.66
C ALA A 110 11.61 20.93 -8.73
N SER A 111 12.18 20.82 -9.93
CA SER A 111 13.47 20.14 -10.15
C SER A 111 14.65 20.77 -9.39
N ASN A 112 14.58 22.08 -9.16
CA ASN A 112 15.55 22.89 -8.41
C ASN A 112 15.14 23.12 -6.94
N ALA A 113 14.11 22.44 -6.44
CA ALA A 113 13.68 22.60 -5.07
C ALA A 113 14.79 22.26 -4.07
N ARG A 114 14.86 23.04 -3.00
CA ARG A 114 15.82 22.83 -1.90
C ARG A 114 15.40 21.69 -0.99
N TRP A 115 14.11 21.45 -0.82
CA TRP A 115 13.59 20.29 -0.10
C TRP A 115 13.72 19.04 -0.96
N ILE A 116 14.30 18.00 -0.41
CA ILE A 116 14.59 16.76 -1.11
C ILE A 116 14.05 15.60 -0.28
N ILE A 117 13.26 14.75 -0.95
CA ILE A 117 12.88 13.42 -0.47
C ILE A 117 13.76 12.44 -1.25
N CYS A 118 14.83 11.98 -0.61
CA CYS A 118 15.72 10.97 -1.15
C CYS A 118 15.11 9.59 -0.87
N TYR A 119 14.54 8.96 -1.90
CA TYR A 119 13.85 7.68 -1.80
C TYR A 119 14.75 6.56 -2.34
N GLY A 120 15.69 6.09 -1.51
CA GLY A 120 16.73 5.15 -1.93
C GLY A 120 17.79 5.77 -2.85
N CYS A 121 17.94 7.10 -2.83
CA CYS A 121 19.01 7.77 -3.54
C CYS A 121 20.31 7.77 -2.72
N ASP A 122 21.45 8.08 -3.35
CA ASP A 122 22.67 8.35 -2.61
C ASP A 122 22.60 9.76 -2.00
N ALA A 123 22.29 9.82 -0.70
CA ALA A 123 22.21 11.08 0.04
C ALA A 123 23.57 11.80 0.13
N SER A 124 24.70 11.06 0.10
CA SER A 124 26.04 11.66 0.12
C SER A 124 26.34 12.43 -1.18
N GLY A 125 25.75 12.00 -2.29
CA GLY A 125 25.79 12.67 -3.59
C GLY A 125 24.91 13.93 -3.69
N LEU A 126 24.12 14.29 -2.67
CA LEU A 126 23.31 15.51 -2.65
C LEU A 126 24.13 16.77 -2.30
N GLY A 127 25.39 16.59 -1.89
CA GLY A 127 26.33 17.64 -1.59
C GLY A 127 26.37 18.04 -0.11
N PRO A 128 27.42 18.77 0.32
CA PRO A 128 27.68 19.06 1.73
C PRO A 128 26.67 20.04 2.35
N SER A 129 25.87 20.74 1.54
CA SER A 129 24.82 21.64 2.03
C SER A 129 23.51 20.93 2.33
N PHE A 130 23.41 19.62 2.04
CA PHE A 130 22.21 18.85 2.39
C PHE A 130 22.17 18.57 3.89
N GLU A 131 21.22 19.20 4.55
CA GLU A 131 20.86 18.91 5.93
C GLU A 131 19.81 17.80 5.94
N ASN A 132 20.21 16.62 6.41
CA ASN A 132 19.29 15.51 6.64
C ASN A 132 18.51 15.75 7.93
N LEU A 133 17.20 15.96 7.81
CA LEU A 133 16.31 16.26 8.94
C LEU A 133 15.64 15.00 9.49
N TRP A 134 15.53 13.97 8.67
CA TRP A 134 14.93 12.69 9.03
C TRP A 134 15.45 11.59 8.10
N HIS A 135 15.72 10.40 8.64
CA HIS A 135 16.02 9.22 7.84
C HIS A 135 15.42 7.97 8.48
N ASP A 136 15.21 6.94 7.67
CA ASP A 136 14.80 5.63 8.17
C ASP A 136 15.78 4.52 7.80
N ASP A 137 15.45 3.32 8.27
CA ASP A 137 16.13 2.08 7.95
C ASP A 137 15.68 1.46 6.62
N ASN A 138 14.96 2.15 5.75
CA ASN A 138 14.68 1.67 4.39
C ASN A 138 15.51 2.39 3.34
N GLY A 139 16.30 3.39 3.74
CA GLY A 139 17.07 4.22 2.82
C GLY A 139 16.28 5.42 2.30
N VAL A 140 15.25 5.84 3.02
CA VAL A 140 14.56 7.11 2.79
C VAL A 140 15.21 8.18 3.66
N SER A 141 15.42 9.37 3.10
CA SER A 141 15.90 10.55 3.83
C SER A 141 15.19 11.80 3.36
N ILE A 142 14.86 12.67 4.30
CA ILE A 142 14.13 13.91 4.05
C ILE A 142 14.95 15.05 4.61
N GLY A 143 15.21 16.05 3.78
CA GLY A 143 16.05 17.15 4.18
C GLY A 143 15.95 18.34 3.27
N ARG A 144 16.81 19.34 3.52
CA ARG A 144 16.90 20.53 2.69
C ARG A 144 18.33 20.95 2.42
N LEU A 145 18.55 21.56 1.27
CA LEU A 145 19.79 22.28 0.99
C LEU A 145 19.81 23.61 1.77
N ARG A 146 20.88 23.86 2.53
CA ARG A 146 21.17 25.13 3.22
C ARG A 146 21.77 26.20 2.32
#